data_AF-A0AAD0SQZ7-F1
#
_entry.id   AF-A0AAD0SQZ7-F1
#
_cell.length_a   1.000
_cell.length_b   1.000
_cell.length_c   1.000
_cell.angle_alpha   90.00
_cell.angle_beta   90.00
_cell.angle_gamma   90.00
#
_symmetry.space_group_name_H-M   'P 1'
#
loop_
_entity.id
_entity.type
_entity.pdbx_description
1 polymer ?
#
loop_
_entity_poly.entity_id
_entity_poly.type
_entity_poly.pdbx_seq_one_letter_code
_entity_poly.pdbx_strand_id
1 'polypeptide(L)'
;MKIDYNIFNQKTAIDRFIFAVENGFYVEAHELLEDDWNFYKKQGELNKALVLKGLINGATALALFHIKKRPESYKKVWPAFEKYVPLLDVVDFEEKEKYYYIKNRLIELSKEVEAKL
;
A
#
# COMPACT_ATOMS: atom_id res chain seq x y z
N MET A 1 -1.10 21.46 -7.10
CA MET A 1 -0.92 21.86 -5.69
C MET A 1 0.18 20.99 -5.13
N LYS A 2 1.24 21.56 -4.52
CA LYS A 2 2.22 20.74 -3.81
C LYS A 2 1.55 20.22 -2.54
N ILE A 3 1.60 18.92 -2.30
CA ILE A 3 1.09 18.34 -1.05
C ILE A 3 2.00 18.78 0.09
N ASP A 4 1.39 19.23 1.18
CA ASP A 4 2.12 19.50 2.42
C ASP A 4 2.35 18.17 3.13
N TYR A 5 3.59 17.70 3.14
CA TYR A 5 3.93 16.42 3.76
C TYR A 5 3.77 16.42 5.30
N ASN A 6 3.57 17.58 5.94
CA ASN A 6 3.29 17.67 7.38
C ASN A 6 1.94 17.07 7.78
N ILE A 7 1.06 16.77 6.82
CA ILE A 7 -0.21 16.06 7.07
C ILE A 7 0.02 14.60 7.48
N PHE A 8 1.16 14.01 7.10
CA PHE A 8 1.53 12.64 7.45
C PHE A 8 2.25 12.61 8.80
N ASN A 9 1.58 13.10 9.84
CA ASN A 9 2.10 13.19 11.21
C ASN A 9 1.65 12.02 12.11
N GLN A 10 1.00 11.00 11.54
CA GLN A 10 0.55 9.85 12.30
C GLN A 10 1.75 9.05 12.85
N LYS A 11 1.51 8.37 13.99
CA LYS A 11 2.54 7.78 14.85
C LYS A 11 3.47 6.82 14.10
N THR A 12 2.92 5.83 13.41
CA THR A 12 3.70 4.80 12.70
C THR A 12 3.64 4.99 11.19
N ALA A 13 4.55 4.33 10.46
CA ALA A 13 4.53 4.30 9.00
C ALA A 13 3.22 3.70 8.47
N ILE A 14 2.71 2.64 9.11
CA ILE A 14 1.44 2.03 8.73
C ILE A 14 0.25 2.96 9.00
N ASP A 15 0.26 3.76 10.08
CA ASP A 15 -0.79 4.76 10.33
C ASP A 15 -0.79 5.86 9.25
N ARG A 16 0.41 6.33 8.86
CA ARG A 16 0.55 7.33 7.79
C ARG A 16 0.09 6.77 6.45
N PHE A 17 0.43 5.52 6.16
CA PHE A 17 -0.01 4.82 4.95
C PHE A 17 -1.54 4.66 4.92
N ILE A 18 -2.15 4.24 6.03
CA ILE A 18 -3.62 4.16 6.16
C ILE A 18 -4.26 5.52 5.92
N PHE A 19 -3.77 6.56 6.59
CA PHE A 19 -4.27 7.92 6.40
C PHE A 19 -4.16 8.35 4.93
N ALA A 20 -3.02 8.08 4.29
CA ALA A 20 -2.80 8.42 2.89
C ALA A 20 -3.80 7.73 1.95
N VAL A 21 -4.01 6.42 2.11
CA VAL A 21 -4.94 5.65 1.28
C VAL A 21 -6.39 6.09 1.49
N GLU A 22 -6.83 6.27 2.74
CA GLU A 22 -8.22 6.71 3.03
C GLU A 22 -8.55 8.09 2.46
N ASN A 23 -7.54 8.95 2.33
CA ASN A 23 -7.71 10.31 1.81
C ASN A 23 -7.32 10.43 0.33
N GLY A 24 -7.05 9.31 -0.37
CA GLY A 24 -6.74 9.31 -1.80
C GLY A 24 -5.35 9.83 -2.18
N PHE A 25 -4.45 9.98 -1.21
CA PHE A 25 -3.04 10.36 -1.40
C PHE A 25 -2.21 9.13 -1.87
N TYR A 26 -2.65 8.50 -2.96
CA TYR A 26 -2.08 7.22 -3.41
C TYR A 26 -0.65 7.32 -3.95
N VAL A 27 -0.25 8.49 -4.46
CA VAL A 27 1.14 8.72 -4.88
C VAL A 27 2.03 8.76 -3.65
N GLU A 28 1.63 9.46 -2.61
CA GLU A 28 2.41 9.63 -1.39
C GLU A 28 2.43 8.33 -0.58
N ALA A 29 1.31 7.60 -0.57
CA ALA A 29 1.18 6.32 0.13
C ALA A 29 2.29 5.33 -0.23
N HIS A 30 2.69 5.22 -1.51
CA HIS A 30 3.70 4.23 -1.88
C HIS A 30 5.09 4.52 -1.26
N GLU A 31 5.40 5.78 -0.94
CA GLU A 31 6.68 6.19 -0.33
C GLU A 31 6.69 5.91 1.19
N LEU A 32 5.53 5.98 1.86
CA LEU A 32 5.43 5.96 3.32
C LEU A 32 5.82 4.64 3.99
N LEU A 33 5.88 3.53 3.24
CA LEU A 33 6.32 2.21 3.73
C LEU A 33 7.71 1.79 3.20
N GLU A 34 8.39 2.62 2.40
CA GLU A 34 9.66 2.22 1.77
C GLU A 34 10.80 2.01 2.78
N ASP A 35 10.86 2.83 3.83
CA ASP A 35 11.88 2.68 4.87
C ASP A 35 11.72 1.37 5.64
N ASP A 36 10.51 1.04 6.07
CA ASP A 36 10.19 -0.23 6.73
C ASP A 36 10.45 -1.42 5.80
N TRP A 37 10.08 -1.29 4.52
CA TRP A 37 10.36 -2.31 3.50
C TRP A 37 11.85 -2.59 3.37
N ASN A 38 12.66 -1.53 3.28
CA ASN A 38 14.11 -1.64 3.19
C ASN A 38 14.73 -2.16 4.50
N PHE A 39 14.17 -1.78 5.65
CA PHE A 39 14.59 -2.29 6.95
C PHE A 39 14.41 -3.81 7.03
N TYR A 40 13.22 -4.33 6.77
CA TYR A 40 12.97 -5.78 6.83
C TYR A 40 13.80 -6.56 5.82
N LYS A 41 14.04 -6.02 4.61
CA LYS A 41 14.97 -6.64 3.64
C LYS A 41 16.37 -6.77 4.21
N LYS A 42 16.89 -5.73 4.85
CA LYS A 42 18.25 -5.74 5.45
C LYS A 42 18.36 -6.70 6.63
N GLN A 43 17.28 -6.89 7.39
CA GLN A 43 17.22 -7.84 8.51
C GLN A 43 17.03 -9.30 8.07
N GLY A 44 16.83 -9.58 6.77
CA GLY A 44 16.53 -10.92 6.28
C GLY A 44 15.08 -11.38 6.51
N GLU A 45 14.22 -10.47 6.98
CA GLU A 45 12.78 -10.68 7.21
C GLU A 45 12.00 -10.59 5.88
N LEU A 46 12.33 -11.49 4.95
CA LEU A 46 11.92 -11.38 3.55
C LEU A 46 10.40 -11.39 3.37
N ASN A 47 9.66 -12.19 4.15
CA ASN A 47 8.20 -12.23 4.03
C ASN A 47 7.55 -10.91 4.50
N LYS A 48 8.04 -10.29 5.58
CA LYS A 48 7.57 -8.97 6.02
C LYS A 48 7.81 -7.92 4.95
N ALA A 49 9.03 -7.92 4.39
CA ALA A 49 9.35 -7.05 3.27
C ALA A 49 8.44 -7.28 2.05
N LEU A 50 8.11 -8.53 1.71
CA LEU A 50 7.20 -8.83 0.61
C LEU A 50 5.78 -8.34 0.89
N VAL A 51 5.27 -8.47 2.12
CA VAL A 51 3.96 -7.91 2.50
C VAL A 51 3.93 -6.39 2.28
N LEU A 52 4.94 -5.66 2.77
CA LEU A 52 5.03 -4.21 2.56
C LEU A 52 5.11 -3.85 1.07
N LYS A 53 5.89 -4.60 0.29
CA LYS A 53 5.92 -4.47 -1.17
C LYS A 53 4.54 -4.66 -1.78
N GLY A 54 3.75 -5.63 -1.30
CA GLY A 54 2.37 -5.84 -1.71
C GLY A 54 1.51 -4.60 -1.50
N LEU A 55 1.52 -4.06 -0.27
CA LEU A 55 0.76 -2.85 0.09
C LEU A 55 1.16 -1.63 -0.74
N ILE A 56 2.47 -1.39 -0.89
CA ILE A 56 3.04 -0.31 -1.73
C ILE A 56 2.56 -0.43 -3.18
N ASN A 57 2.53 -1.66 -3.74
CA ASN A 57 2.02 -1.88 -5.10
C ASN A 57 0.51 -1.68 -5.20
N GLY A 58 -0.25 -2.01 -4.15
CA GLY A 58 -1.69 -1.70 -4.07
C GLY A 58 -1.95 -0.19 -4.20
N ALA A 59 -1.25 0.63 -3.40
CA ALA A 59 -1.32 2.09 -3.50
C ALA A 59 -0.84 2.61 -4.87
N THR A 60 0.27 2.10 -5.38
CA THR A 60 0.79 2.45 -6.71
C THR A 60 -0.22 2.16 -7.82
N ALA A 61 -0.91 1.02 -7.76
CA ALA A 61 -1.96 0.69 -8.72
C ALA A 61 -3.09 1.74 -8.68
N LEU A 62 -3.61 2.04 -7.49
CA LEU A 62 -4.66 3.06 -7.33
C LEU A 62 -4.21 4.44 -7.84
N ALA A 63 -2.96 4.83 -7.59
CA ALA A 63 -2.39 6.07 -8.14
C ALA A 63 -2.36 6.06 -9.67
N LEU A 64 -1.96 4.94 -10.29
CA LEU A 64 -1.94 4.79 -11.75
C LEU A 64 -3.35 4.97 -12.34
N PHE A 65 -4.37 4.39 -11.72
CA PHE A 65 -5.75 4.51 -12.19
C PHE A 65 -6.34 5.90 -11.92
N HIS A 66 -6.43 6.32 -10.66
CA HIS A 66 -7.17 7.52 -10.25
C HIS A 66 -6.46 8.82 -10.61
N ILE A 67 -5.13 8.86 -10.51
CA ILE A 67 -4.36 10.10 -10.61
C ILE A 67 -3.69 10.17 -11.98
N LYS A 68 -3.00 9.11 -12.41
CA LYS A 68 -2.27 9.11 -13.68
C LYS A 68 -3.14 8.76 -14.89
N LYS A 69 -4.38 8.27 -14.68
CA LYS A 69 -5.32 7.86 -15.73
C LYS A 69 -4.75 6.80 -16.68
N ARG A 70 -4.07 5.79 -16.11
CA ARG A 70 -3.40 4.68 -16.82
C ARG A 70 -3.99 3.32 -16.39
N PRO A 71 -5.18 2.95 -16.86
CA PRO A 71 -5.85 1.71 -16.46
C PRO A 71 -5.05 0.44 -16.81
N GLU A 72 -4.38 0.42 -17.95
CA GLU A 72 -3.52 -0.72 -18.34
C GLU A 72 -2.29 -0.87 -17.45
N SER A 73 -1.77 0.22 -16.88
CA SER A 73 -0.68 0.15 -15.90
C SER A 73 -1.19 -0.35 -14.55
N TYR A 74 -2.40 0.05 -14.13
CA TYR A 74 -3.05 -0.50 -12.95
C TYR A 74 -3.16 -2.04 -13.05
N LYS A 75 -3.69 -2.56 -14.18
CA LYS A 75 -3.84 -4.01 -14.42
C LYS A 75 -2.52 -4.78 -14.33
N LYS A 76 -1.40 -4.14 -14.67
CA LYS A 76 -0.05 -4.73 -14.58
C LYS A 76 0.53 -4.72 -13.17
N VAL A 77 0.18 -3.74 -12.35
CA VAL A 77 0.75 -3.54 -11.01
C VAL A 77 -0.07 -4.22 -9.92
N TRP A 78 -1.40 -4.19 -10.01
CA TRP A 78 -2.30 -4.79 -9.02
C TRP A 78 -1.99 -6.27 -8.69
N PRO A 79 -1.62 -7.14 -9.66
CA PRO A 79 -1.27 -8.54 -9.34
C PRO A 79 -0.10 -8.70 -8.36
N ALA A 80 0.78 -7.71 -8.23
CA ALA A 80 1.85 -7.74 -7.22
C ALA A 80 1.30 -7.58 -5.79
N PHE A 81 0.25 -6.77 -5.60
CA PHE A 81 -0.47 -6.69 -4.33
C PHE A 81 -1.06 -8.06 -3.99
N GLU A 82 -1.86 -8.63 -4.90
CA GLU A 82 -2.54 -9.92 -4.69
C GLU A 82 -1.58 -11.07 -4.41
N LYS A 83 -0.42 -11.07 -5.07
CA LYS A 83 0.62 -12.08 -4.85
C LYS A 83 1.19 -12.06 -3.44
N TYR A 84 1.40 -10.88 -2.85
CA TYR A 84 2.19 -10.75 -1.63
C TYR A 84 1.39 -10.51 -0.36
N VAL A 85 0.21 -9.89 -0.42
CA VAL A 85 -0.59 -9.66 0.79
C VAL A 85 -1.10 -10.93 1.50
N PRO A 86 -1.24 -12.11 0.86
CA PRO A 86 -1.51 -13.36 1.59
C PRO A 86 -0.40 -13.76 2.57
N LEU A 87 0.84 -13.29 2.37
CA LEU A 87 1.94 -13.55 3.31
C LEU A 87 1.69 -12.89 4.68
N LEU A 88 0.74 -11.95 4.79
CA LEU A 88 0.35 -11.36 6.07
C LEU A 88 -0.10 -12.42 7.08
N ASP A 89 -0.65 -13.54 6.62
CA ASP A 89 -1.13 -14.62 7.49
C ASP A 89 0.02 -15.34 8.21
N VAL A 90 1.23 -15.33 7.64
CA VAL A 90 2.38 -16.10 8.13
C VAL A 90 3.51 -15.24 8.73
N VAL A 91 3.36 -13.91 8.73
CA VAL A 91 4.32 -12.99 9.36
C VAL A 91 3.76 -12.39 10.63
N ASP A 92 4.66 -11.99 11.52
CA ASP A 92 4.30 -11.29 12.76
C ASP A 92 4.70 -9.80 12.67
N PHE A 93 3.71 -8.94 12.61
CA PHE A 93 3.89 -7.48 12.66
C PHE A 93 3.39 -6.97 14.01
N GLU A 94 4.06 -5.97 14.56
CA GLU A 94 3.44 -5.13 15.58
C GLU A 94 2.20 -4.46 14.97
N GLU A 95 1.10 -4.37 15.73
CA GLU A 95 -0.18 -3.82 15.26
C GLU A 95 -0.70 -4.52 13.97
N LYS A 96 -0.58 -5.85 13.90
CA LYS A 96 -0.96 -6.69 12.75
C LYS A 96 -2.38 -6.41 12.22
N GLU A 97 -3.29 -6.04 13.09
CA GLU A 97 -4.67 -5.65 12.75
C GLU A 97 -4.72 -4.46 11.76
N LYS A 98 -3.79 -3.51 11.84
CA LYS A 98 -3.71 -2.37 10.91
C LYS A 98 -3.34 -2.81 9.50
N TYR A 99 -2.48 -3.82 9.39
CA TYR A 99 -2.09 -4.40 8.10
C TYR A 99 -3.26 -5.14 7.44
N TYR A 100 -4.08 -5.85 8.23
CA TYR A 100 -5.31 -6.47 7.72
C TYR A 100 -6.34 -5.44 7.32
N TYR A 101 -6.52 -4.39 8.14
CA TYR A 101 -7.40 -3.28 7.82
C TYR A 101 -7.07 -2.71 6.44
N ILE A 102 -5.81 -2.33 6.22
CA ILE A 102 -5.44 -1.68 4.96
C ILE A 102 -5.45 -2.62 3.76
N LYS A 103 -5.11 -3.91 3.96
CA LYS A 103 -5.30 -4.95 2.94
C LYS A 103 -6.75 -4.97 2.46
N ASN A 104 -7.70 -5.04 3.39
CA ASN A 104 -9.13 -5.11 3.07
C ASN A 104 -9.61 -3.82 2.40
N ARG A 105 -9.17 -2.66 2.89
CA ARG A 105 -9.51 -1.37 2.29
C ARG A 105 -9.01 -1.24 0.84
N LEU A 106 -7.77 -1.66 0.57
CA LEU A 106 -7.23 -1.66 -0.79
C LEU A 106 -8.03 -2.59 -1.72
N ILE A 107 -8.48 -3.75 -1.23
CA ILE A 107 -9.35 -4.67 -2.00
C ILE A 107 -10.70 -4.01 -2.32
N GLU A 108 -11.32 -3.31 -1.36
CA GLU A 108 -12.56 -2.58 -1.60
C GLU A 108 -12.38 -1.52 -2.69
N LEU A 109 -11.34 -0.70 -2.59
CA LEU A 109 -11.01 0.33 -3.58
C LEU A 109 -10.72 -0.28 -4.96
N SER A 110 -10.08 -1.45 -5.01
CA SER A 110 -9.85 -2.19 -6.26
C SER A 110 -11.15 -2.57 -6.96
N LYS A 111 -12.15 -3.05 -6.23
CA LYS A 111 -13.45 -3.40 -6.80
C LYS A 111 -14.15 -2.20 -7.44
N GLU A 112 -14.00 -1.01 -6.85
CA GLU A 112 -14.52 0.23 -7.44
C GLU A 112 -13.80 0.63 -8.73
N VAL A 113 -12.50 0.30 -8.84
CA VAL A 113 -11.72 0.48 -10.06
C VAL A 113 -12.15 -0.51 -11.12
N GLU A 114 -12.24 -1.80 -10.78
CA GLU A 114 -12.61 -2.89 -11.68
C GLU A 114 -14.00 -2.71 -12.29
N ALA A 115 -14.96 -2.17 -11.53
CA ALA A 115 -16.29 -1.82 -12.04
C ALA A 115 -16.28 -0.72 -13.12
N LYS A 116 -15.16 -0.03 -13.32
CA LYS A 116 -14.97 1.08 -14.28
C LYS A 116 -13.98 0.75 -15.40
N LEU A 117 -13.40 -0.45 -15.39
CA LEU A 117 -12.50 -0.96 -16.43
C LEU A 117 -13.29 -1.64 -17.56
#